data_AF-A0A0C3CCY0-F1
#
_entry.id   AF-A0A0C3CCY0-F1
#
_cell.length_a   1.000
_cell.length_b   1.000
_cell.length_c   1.000
_cell.angle_alpha   90.00
_cell.angle_beta   90.00
_cell.angle_gamma   90.00
#
_symmetry.space_group_name_H-M   'P 1'
#
loop_
_entity.id
_entity.type
_entity.pdbx_description
1 polymer ?
#
loop_
_entity_poly.entity_id
_entity_poly.type
_entity_poly.pdbx_seq_one_letter_code
_entity_poly.pdbx_strand_id
1 'polypeptide(L)'
;MPLAPVRAAPFPTESRLRSSYKSAYFIDTFAVSLPEHKSGEYNPDALAQAFFGESPAWFSLLMWTRDRVMSIFGVKRSTEIQAAAENKGIDTIAIFPVISRTENEIILGETDSHLNFQVSILIRENQHIPASYRDDNGKGKEMVATTVVHCHGLFGKAYIIIIKAFHVMIVKYSLARMPNRIIRDKLFEVI
;
A
#
# COMPACT_ATOMS: atom_id res chain seq x y z
N MET A 1 18.55 3.00 12.04
CA MET A 1 18.06 4.31 11.58
C MET A 1 16.66 4.51 12.13
N PRO A 2 16.33 5.71 12.62
CA PRO A 2 14.99 6.03 13.08
C PRO A 2 13.97 5.93 11.93
N LEU A 3 12.72 5.61 12.26
CA LEU A 3 11.62 5.61 11.30
C LEU A 3 11.36 7.03 10.79
N ALA A 4 11.07 7.17 9.49
CA ALA A 4 10.72 8.45 8.91
C ALA A 4 9.32 8.90 9.38
N PRO A 5 9.08 10.21 9.53
CA PRO A 5 7.77 10.72 9.93
C PRO A 5 6.73 10.42 8.83
N VAL A 6 5.65 9.75 9.22
CA VAL A 6 4.49 9.50 8.35
C VAL A 6 3.37 10.45 8.73
N ARG A 7 2.77 11.09 7.72
CA ARG A 7 1.70 12.07 7.88
C ARG A 7 0.40 11.57 7.27
N ALA A 8 -0.73 11.98 7.84
CA ALA A 8 -1.99 11.88 7.10
C ALA A 8 -1.92 12.80 5.88
N ALA A 9 -2.52 12.37 4.78
CA ALA A 9 -2.59 13.15 3.55
C ALA A 9 -4.04 13.25 3.06
N PRO A 10 -4.41 14.34 2.36
CA PRO A 10 -5.69 14.42 1.69
C PRO A 10 -5.78 13.36 0.59
N PHE A 11 -7.00 12.96 0.25
CA PHE A 11 -7.25 11.98 -0.80
C PHE A 11 -6.69 12.49 -2.14
N PRO A 12 -5.76 11.74 -2.78
CA PRO A 12 -5.12 12.20 -3.99
C PRO A 12 -6.12 12.27 -5.14
N THR A 13 -6.35 13.47 -5.66
CA THR A 13 -7.29 13.71 -6.78
C THR A 13 -6.78 13.20 -8.12
N GLU A 14 -5.47 13.00 -8.20
CA GLU A 14 -4.68 12.48 -9.30
C GLU A 14 -4.65 10.94 -9.33
N SER A 15 -5.06 10.29 -8.24
CA SER A 15 -5.12 8.83 -8.16
C SER A 15 -6.26 8.27 -9.01
N ARG A 16 -6.00 7.15 -9.70
CA ARG A 16 -7.03 6.38 -10.40
C ARG A 16 -8.08 5.79 -9.45
N LEU A 17 -7.80 5.68 -8.15
CA LEU A 17 -8.79 5.27 -7.14
C LEU A 17 -9.81 6.36 -6.80
N ARG A 18 -9.69 7.58 -7.34
CA ARG A 18 -10.55 8.71 -6.99
C ARG A 18 -12.05 8.41 -7.10
N SER A 19 -12.46 7.67 -8.12
CA SER A 19 -13.88 7.31 -8.33
C SER A 19 -14.43 6.44 -7.20
N SER A 20 -13.59 5.63 -6.56
CA SER A 20 -13.96 4.73 -5.47
C SER A 20 -14.12 5.46 -4.12
N TYR A 21 -13.57 6.66 -3.96
CA TYR A 21 -13.58 7.35 -2.66
C TYR A 21 -15.00 7.69 -2.16
N LYS A 22 -15.93 8.01 -3.07
CA LYS A 22 -17.28 8.47 -2.68
C LYS A 22 -18.13 7.36 -2.04
N SER A 23 -17.94 6.12 -2.46
CA SER A 23 -18.75 4.97 -2.03
C SER A 23 -18.02 4.05 -1.06
N ALA A 24 -16.82 4.43 -0.62
CA ALA A 24 -16.03 3.64 0.31
C ALA A 24 -16.63 3.70 1.72
N TYR A 25 -16.63 2.55 2.40
CA TYR A 25 -16.99 2.49 3.81
C TYR A 25 -15.81 2.92 4.70
N PHE A 26 -14.59 2.63 4.26
CA PHE A 26 -13.37 3.05 4.94
C PHE A 26 -12.33 3.51 3.93
N ILE A 27 -11.69 4.64 4.23
CA ILE A 27 -10.54 5.15 3.49
C ILE A 27 -9.50 5.61 4.50
N ASP A 28 -8.25 5.26 4.25
CA ASP A 28 -7.12 5.96 4.84
C ASP A 28 -6.12 6.41 3.78
N THR A 29 -5.37 7.45 4.11
CA THR A 29 -4.38 8.02 3.22
C THR A 29 -3.24 8.58 4.05
N PHE A 30 -2.06 8.01 3.83
CA PHE A 30 -0.85 8.36 4.53
C PHE A 30 0.27 8.62 3.54
N ALA A 31 1.16 9.54 3.88
CA ALA A 31 2.29 9.90 3.04
C ALA A 31 3.60 9.91 3.83
N VAL A 32 4.69 9.64 3.11
CA VAL A 32 6.07 9.76 3.59
C VAL A 32 6.91 10.46 2.53
N SER A 33 7.78 11.37 2.96
CA SER A 33 8.72 12.03 2.05
C SER A 33 9.82 11.05 1.64
N LEU A 34 10.14 11.03 0.36
CA LEU A 34 11.20 10.17 -0.19
C LEU A 34 12.52 10.97 -0.28
N PRO A 35 13.65 10.36 0.10
CA PRO A 35 14.96 10.97 -0.05
C PRO A 35 15.34 10.97 -1.54
N GLU A 36 16.10 11.97 -1.97
CA GLU A 36 16.53 12.07 -3.36
C GLU A 36 17.10 10.74 -3.88
N HIS A 37 16.59 10.33 -5.04
CA HIS A 37 17.03 9.13 -5.71
C HIS A 37 18.05 9.51 -6.79
N LYS A 38 19.19 8.82 -6.83
CA LYS A 38 20.32 9.18 -7.73
C LYS A 38 19.96 9.14 -9.22
N SER A 39 18.96 8.36 -9.63
CA SER A 39 18.49 8.33 -11.02
C SER A 39 17.37 9.34 -11.31
N GLY A 40 16.87 10.07 -10.30
CA GLY A 40 15.74 11.01 -10.42
C GLY A 40 14.36 10.36 -10.56
N GLU A 41 14.29 9.07 -10.87
CA GLU A 41 13.04 8.32 -11.09
C GLU A 41 12.80 7.28 -9.99
N TYR A 42 11.53 7.08 -9.65
CA TYR A 42 11.11 6.05 -8.72
C TYR A 42 10.17 5.10 -9.45
N ASN A 43 10.46 3.81 -9.40
CA ASN A 43 9.60 2.79 -9.98
C ASN A 43 8.48 2.41 -8.98
N PRO A 44 7.19 2.64 -9.29
CA PRO A 44 6.08 2.26 -8.42
C PRO A 44 6.03 0.78 -8.07
N ASP A 45 6.39 -0.12 -9.00
CA ASP A 45 6.41 -1.56 -8.75
C ASP A 45 7.48 -1.93 -7.71
N ALA A 46 8.69 -1.37 -7.84
CA ALA A 46 9.77 -1.60 -6.88
C ALA A 46 9.42 -1.04 -5.49
N LEU A 47 8.80 0.15 -5.44
CA LEU A 47 8.31 0.71 -4.18
C LEU A 47 7.19 -0.12 -3.57
N ALA A 48 6.24 -0.62 -4.36
CA ALA A 48 5.20 -1.51 -3.88
C ALA A 48 5.77 -2.83 -3.37
N GLN A 49 6.68 -3.47 -4.11
CA GLN A 49 7.38 -4.66 -3.65
C GLN A 49 8.11 -4.42 -2.31
N ALA A 50 8.82 -3.30 -2.18
CA ALA A 50 9.49 -2.95 -0.92
C ALA A 50 8.49 -2.62 0.21
N PHE A 51 7.33 -2.04 -0.11
CA PHE A 51 6.27 -1.71 0.83
C PHE A 51 5.60 -2.95 1.42
N PHE A 52 5.36 -3.98 0.61
CA PHE A 52 4.73 -5.23 1.02
C PHE A 52 5.73 -6.33 1.45
N GLY A 53 6.97 -6.29 0.96
CA GLY A 53 7.93 -7.39 0.99
C GLY A 53 8.56 -7.71 2.35
N GLU A 54 8.56 -6.79 3.31
CA GLU A 54 8.96 -7.11 4.69
C GLU A 54 7.89 -6.65 5.67
N SER A 55 6.81 -7.41 5.69
CA SER A 55 5.83 -7.27 6.74
C SER A 55 6.39 -7.82 8.07
N PRO A 56 6.17 -7.16 9.21
CA PRO A 56 6.63 -7.67 10.51
C PRO A 56 6.11 -9.08 10.83
N ALA A 57 6.81 -9.86 11.65
CA ALA A 57 6.35 -11.20 12.04
C ALA A 57 4.93 -11.21 12.68
N TRP A 58 4.57 -10.14 13.39
CA TRP A 58 3.22 -9.97 13.95
C TRP A 58 2.15 -9.75 12.87
N PHE A 59 2.52 -9.19 11.71
CA PHE A 59 1.61 -9.08 10.56
C PHE A 59 1.30 -10.46 9.98
N SER A 60 2.30 -11.33 9.81
CA SER A 60 2.07 -12.71 9.37
C SER A 60 1.16 -13.47 10.34
N LEU A 61 1.31 -13.24 11.65
CA LEU A 61 0.43 -13.82 12.66
C LEU A 61 -1.01 -13.26 12.58
N LEU A 62 -1.19 -11.98 12.30
CA LEU A 62 -2.51 -11.37 12.07
C LEU A 62 -3.17 -11.89 10.79
N MET A 63 -2.42 -12.03 9.70
CA MET A 63 -2.90 -12.61 8.45
C MET A 63 -3.29 -14.07 8.64
N TRP A 64 -2.50 -14.85 9.39
CA TRP A 64 -2.85 -16.21 9.77
C TRP A 64 -4.12 -16.27 10.64
N THR A 65 -4.24 -15.37 11.62
CA THR A 65 -5.43 -15.29 12.50
C THR A 65 -6.67 -14.91 11.70
N ARG A 66 -6.56 -13.91 10.81
CA ARG A 66 -7.58 -13.53 9.85
C ARG A 66 -8.02 -14.74 9.05
N ASP A 67 -7.08 -15.42 8.40
CA ASP A 67 -7.37 -16.55 7.52
C ASP A 67 -8.01 -17.70 8.29
N ARG A 68 -7.66 -17.90 9.56
CA ARG A 68 -8.28 -18.92 10.41
C ARG A 68 -9.70 -18.56 10.83
N VAL A 69 -9.98 -17.29 11.14
CA VAL A 69 -11.35 -16.81 11.39
C VAL A 69 -12.17 -16.87 10.10
N MET A 70 -11.63 -16.41 8.97
CA MET A 70 -12.28 -16.46 7.66
C MET A 70 -12.54 -17.89 7.17
N SER A 71 -11.65 -18.84 7.49
CA SER A 71 -11.86 -20.27 7.21
C SER A 71 -13.06 -20.87 7.96
N ILE A 72 -13.48 -20.30 9.09
CA ILE A 72 -14.70 -20.72 9.81
C ILE A 72 -15.95 -20.17 9.10
N PHE A 73 -15.82 -19.05 8.39
CA PHE A 73 -16.91 -18.38 7.67
C PHE A 73 -16.97 -18.70 6.17
N GLY A 74 -16.14 -19.62 5.65
CA GLY A 74 -16.16 -20.03 4.23
C GLY A 74 -15.63 -18.98 3.24
N VAL A 75 -14.82 -18.05 3.72
CA VAL A 75 -14.23 -16.94 2.97
C VAL A 75 -12.85 -17.36 2.40
N LYS A 76 -12.47 -16.85 1.22
CA LYS A 76 -11.26 -17.27 0.51
C LYS A 76 -9.99 -17.01 1.33
N ARG A 77 -9.08 -17.99 1.33
CA ARG A 77 -7.78 -17.87 2.03
C ARG A 77 -6.75 -17.18 1.15
N SER A 78 -5.78 -16.48 1.76
CA SER A 78 -4.65 -15.81 1.07
C SER A 78 -3.94 -16.74 0.06
N THR A 79 -3.84 -18.04 0.38
CA THR A 79 -3.28 -19.07 -0.49
C THR A 79 -4.11 -19.38 -1.73
N GLU A 80 -5.44 -19.29 -1.63
CA GLU A 80 -6.36 -19.51 -2.76
C GLU A 80 -6.38 -18.30 -3.70
N ILE A 81 -6.13 -17.09 -3.18
CA ILE A 81 -5.98 -15.86 -3.96
C ILE A 81 -4.68 -15.88 -4.76
N GLN A 82 -3.57 -16.23 -4.12
CA GLN A 82 -2.26 -16.36 -4.78
C GLN A 82 -2.30 -17.45 -5.87
N ALA A 83 -2.83 -18.64 -5.55
CA ALA A 83 -2.98 -19.71 -6.52
C ALA A 83 -3.94 -19.36 -7.68
N ALA A 84 -5.00 -18.59 -7.43
CA ALA A 84 -5.93 -18.15 -8.48
C ALA A 84 -5.33 -17.05 -9.38
N ALA A 85 -4.46 -16.20 -8.84
CA ALA A 85 -3.74 -15.20 -9.62
C ALA A 85 -2.67 -15.85 -10.50
N GLU A 86 -1.88 -16.78 -9.94
CA GLU A 86 -0.90 -17.59 -10.68
C GLU A 86 -1.55 -18.37 -11.83
N ASN A 87 -2.68 -19.04 -11.58
CA ASN A 87 -3.42 -19.76 -12.61
C ASN A 87 -4.02 -18.86 -13.71
N LYS A 88 -4.19 -17.56 -13.44
CA LYS A 88 -4.71 -16.57 -14.40
C LYS A 88 -3.62 -15.74 -15.07
N GLY A 89 -2.34 -15.96 -14.73
CA GLY A 89 -1.23 -15.12 -15.20
C GLY A 89 -1.33 -13.67 -14.73
N ILE A 90 -2.03 -13.41 -13.62
CA ILE A 90 -2.16 -12.07 -13.05
C ILE A 90 -0.94 -11.80 -12.19
N ASP A 91 -0.26 -10.71 -12.50
CA ASP A 91 0.90 -10.28 -11.72
C ASP A 91 0.48 -9.89 -10.29
N THR A 92 1.26 -10.33 -9.31
CA THR A 92 0.96 -10.14 -7.89
C THR A 92 2.13 -9.49 -7.19
N ILE A 93 1.82 -8.55 -6.29
CA ILE A 93 2.80 -8.01 -5.36
C ILE A 93 2.48 -8.57 -3.98
N ALA A 94 3.42 -9.38 -3.46
CA ALA A 94 3.26 -10.22 -2.29
C ALA A 94 2.07 -11.20 -2.43
N ILE A 95 0.88 -10.80 -1.99
CA ILE A 95 -0.36 -11.60 -2.07
C ILE A 95 -1.48 -10.88 -2.81
N PHE A 96 -1.27 -9.62 -3.22
CA PHE A 96 -2.32 -8.79 -3.79
C PHE A 96 -2.22 -8.73 -5.32
N PRO A 97 -3.30 -9.04 -6.04
CA PRO A 97 -3.38 -8.86 -7.49
C PRO A 97 -3.20 -7.40 -7.90
N VAL A 98 -2.48 -7.17 -9.00
CA VAL A 98 -2.34 -5.84 -9.58
C VAL A 98 -3.57 -5.53 -10.44
N ILE A 99 -4.30 -4.47 -10.08
CA ILE A 99 -5.49 -4.00 -10.79
C ILE A 99 -5.10 -3.01 -11.88
N SER A 100 -4.18 -2.09 -11.58
CA SER A 100 -3.77 -1.05 -12.52
C SER A 100 -2.35 -0.58 -12.25
N ARG A 101 -1.66 -0.20 -13.33
CA ARG A 101 -0.33 0.41 -13.32
C ARG A 101 -0.33 1.68 -14.15
N THR A 102 0.44 2.64 -13.68
CA THR A 102 0.82 3.87 -14.38
C THR A 102 2.25 4.23 -13.98
N GLU A 103 2.83 5.22 -14.64
CA GLU A 103 4.21 5.67 -14.38
C GLU A 103 4.45 6.09 -12.92
N ASN A 104 3.42 6.62 -12.25
CA ASN A 104 3.54 7.17 -10.90
C ASN A 104 2.65 6.47 -9.87
N GLU A 105 1.81 5.53 -10.28
CA GLU A 105 0.83 4.88 -9.41
C GLU A 105 0.67 3.40 -9.75
N ILE A 106 0.66 2.58 -8.71
CA ILE A 106 0.25 1.19 -8.78
C ILE A 106 -0.92 0.93 -7.84
N ILE A 107 -1.95 0.29 -8.38
CA ILE A 107 -3.15 -0.09 -7.64
C ILE A 107 -3.18 -1.61 -7.52
N LEU A 108 -3.19 -2.06 -6.28
CA LEU A 108 -3.32 -3.44 -5.89
C LEU A 108 -4.68 -3.61 -5.24
N GLY A 109 -5.30 -4.76 -5.39
CA GLY A 109 -6.54 -4.98 -4.69
C GLY A 109 -7.13 -6.35 -4.90
N GLU A 110 -8.12 -6.62 -4.08
CA GLU A 110 -8.75 -7.91 -3.98
C GLU A 110 -10.24 -7.73 -3.71
N THR A 111 -11.03 -8.59 -4.36
CA THR A 111 -12.47 -8.67 -4.17
C THR A 111 -12.78 -9.97 -3.46
N ASP A 112 -13.24 -9.85 -2.21
CA ASP A 112 -13.67 -10.95 -1.39
C ASP A 112 -15.18 -10.84 -1.10
N SER A 113 -15.77 -11.96 -0.69
CA SER A 113 -17.16 -12.14 -0.29
C SER A 113 -17.68 -11.06 0.68
N HIS A 114 -16.87 -10.62 1.63
CA HIS A 114 -17.29 -9.68 2.68
C HIS A 114 -16.82 -8.24 2.46
N LEU A 115 -15.80 -8.01 1.62
CA LEU A 115 -15.32 -6.68 1.27
C LEU A 115 -14.52 -6.67 -0.04
N ASN A 116 -14.47 -5.49 -0.66
CA ASN A 116 -13.52 -5.17 -1.70
C ASN A 116 -12.46 -4.24 -1.11
N PHE A 117 -11.20 -4.63 -1.24
CA PHE A 117 -10.05 -3.91 -0.73
C PHE A 117 -9.19 -3.44 -1.89
N GLN A 118 -8.81 -2.17 -1.89
CA GLN A 118 -7.89 -1.61 -2.89
C GLN A 118 -6.86 -0.74 -2.18
N VAL A 119 -5.60 -0.86 -2.57
CA VAL A 119 -4.48 -0.03 -2.11
C VAL A 119 -3.82 0.59 -3.31
N SER A 120 -3.71 1.91 -3.30
CA SER A 120 -2.89 2.66 -4.22
C SER A 120 -1.58 3.05 -3.54
N ILE A 121 -0.48 2.83 -4.25
CA ILE A 121 0.80 3.46 -3.97
C ILE A 121 1.04 4.50 -5.08
N LEU A 122 0.95 5.77 -4.71
CA LEU A 122 1.12 6.91 -5.61
C LEU A 122 2.39 7.68 -5.24
N ILE A 123 3.16 8.06 -6.26
CA ILE A 123 4.34 8.92 -6.14
C ILE A 123 3.97 10.28 -6.71
N ARG A 124 4.22 11.35 -5.95
CA ARG A 124 3.95 12.70 -6.44
C ARG A 124 4.97 13.71 -5.94
N GLU A 125 5.06 14.84 -6.64
CA GLU A 125 5.83 15.98 -6.16
C GLU A 125 5.18 16.59 -4.92
N ASN A 126 5.99 16.99 -3.95
CA ASN A 126 5.51 17.74 -2.79
C ASN A 126 6.50 18.86 -2.43
N GLN A 127 5.97 20.08 -2.35
CA GLN A 127 6.72 21.30 -2.08
C GLN A 127 7.07 21.47 -0.59
N HIS A 128 6.38 20.76 0.31
CA HIS A 128 6.58 20.77 1.76
C HIS A 128 7.41 19.58 2.24
N ILE A 129 8.53 19.31 1.56
CA ILE A 129 9.49 18.25 1.90
C ILE A 129 10.74 18.88 2.54
N PRO A 130 11.40 18.20 3.52
CA PRO A 130 12.66 18.67 4.10
C PRO A 130 13.70 18.98 3.02
N ALA A 131 14.48 20.05 3.22
CA ALA A 131 15.49 20.47 2.24
C ALA A 131 16.49 19.36 1.89
N SER A 132 16.79 18.47 2.85
CA SER A 132 17.67 17.31 2.66
C SER A 132 17.14 16.25 1.68
N TYR A 133 15.84 16.28 1.34
CA TYR A 133 15.16 15.32 0.46
C TYR A 133 14.71 15.97 -0.85
N ARG A 134 15.16 17.19 -1.14
CA ARG A 134 14.89 17.88 -2.39
C ARG A 134 16.04 17.64 -3.36
N ASP A 135 15.72 17.58 -4.65
CA ASP A 135 16.71 17.56 -5.72
C ASP A 135 17.40 18.93 -5.87
N ASP A 136 18.39 18.99 -6.76
CA ASP A 136 19.13 20.21 -7.12
C ASP A 136 18.22 21.36 -7.62
N ASN A 137 17.00 21.04 -8.08
CA ASN A 137 15.99 22.00 -8.52
C ASN A 137 15.02 22.41 -7.40
N GLY A 138 15.26 21.96 -6.16
CA GLY A 138 14.43 22.26 -5.00
C GLY A 138 13.10 21.51 -4.94
N LYS A 139 12.91 20.47 -5.76
CA LYS A 139 11.70 19.64 -5.78
C LYS A 139 11.89 18.39 -4.92
N GLY A 140 10.88 18.04 -4.12
CA GLY A 140 10.84 16.78 -3.39
C GLY A 140 9.77 15.85 -3.93
N LYS A 141 9.93 14.55 -3.73
CA LYS A 141 8.88 13.55 -3.99
C LYS A 141 8.39 12.90 -2.71
N GLU A 142 7.12 12.53 -2.68
CA GLU A 142 6.54 11.74 -1.62
C GLU A 142 5.83 10.50 -2.17
N MET A 143 5.78 9.48 -1.33
CA MET A 143 4.98 8.29 -1.55
C MET A 143 3.72 8.39 -0.70
N VAL A 144 2.57 8.24 -1.34
CA VAL A 144 1.24 8.28 -0.75
C VAL A 144 0.63 6.89 -0.86
N ALA A 145 0.33 6.27 0.27
CA ALA A 145 -0.45 5.04 0.31
C ALA A 145 -1.91 5.38 0.62
N THR A 146 -2.82 4.98 -0.25
CA THR A 146 -4.26 5.16 -0.08
C THR A 146 -4.94 3.81 -0.03
N THR A 147 -5.62 3.49 1.06
CA THR A 147 -6.45 2.28 1.13
C THR A 147 -7.91 2.65 1.01
N VAL A 148 -8.64 1.93 0.16
CA VAL A 148 -10.08 2.07 -0.03
C VAL A 148 -10.74 0.71 0.21
N VAL A 149 -11.75 0.70 1.08
CA VAL A 149 -12.51 -0.52 1.40
C VAL A 149 -14.00 -0.29 1.19
N HIS A 150 -14.60 -1.16 0.39
CA HIS A 150 -16.05 -1.27 0.24
C HIS A 150 -16.53 -2.53 0.96
N CYS A 151 -17.43 -2.39 1.92
CA CYS A 151 -17.95 -3.53 2.67
C CYS A 151 -19.23 -4.08 2.05
N HIS A 152 -19.37 -5.40 2.04
CA HIS A 152 -20.60 -6.08 1.68
C HIS A 152 -21.36 -6.48 2.96
N GLY A 153 -22.59 -5.98 3.10
CA GLY A 153 -23.46 -6.31 4.23
C GLY A 153 -22.93 -5.86 5.60
N LEU A 154 -23.48 -6.46 6.66
CA LEU A 154 -23.15 -6.14 8.05
C LEU A 154 -21.85 -6.80 8.51
N PHE A 155 -21.56 -8.00 8.01
CA PHE A 155 -20.35 -8.75 8.37
C PHE A 155 -19.07 -8.03 7.93
N GLY A 156 -19.03 -7.53 6.69
CA GLY A 156 -17.90 -6.73 6.20
C GLY A 156 -17.65 -5.47 7.03
N LYS A 157 -18.71 -4.81 7.49
CA LYS A 157 -18.64 -3.61 8.34
C LYS A 157 -18.11 -3.92 9.74
N ALA A 158 -18.59 -4.99 10.37
CA ALA A 158 -18.08 -5.42 11.68
C ALA A 158 -16.60 -5.83 11.60
N TYR A 159 -16.24 -6.55 10.54
CA TYR A 159 -14.87 -6.99 10.30
C TYR A 159 -13.90 -5.81 10.13
N ILE A 160 -14.22 -4.84 9.25
CA ILE A 160 -13.32 -3.69 9.02
C ILE A 160 -13.14 -2.84 10.28
N ILE A 161 -14.15 -2.71 11.14
CA ILE A 161 -14.04 -1.98 12.42
C ILE A 161 -12.95 -2.62 13.30
N ILE A 162 -12.90 -3.95 13.35
CA ILE A 162 -11.91 -4.69 14.14
C ILE A 162 -10.52 -4.56 13.55
N ILE A 163 -10.37 -4.76 12.23
CA ILE A 163 -9.04 -4.79 11.60
C ILE A 163 -8.47 -3.40 11.30
N LYS A 164 -9.30 -2.34 11.23
CA LYS A 164 -8.90 -0.98 10.83
C LYS A 164 -7.73 -0.44 11.66
N ALA A 165 -7.75 -0.63 12.97
CA ALA A 165 -6.69 -0.13 13.84
C ALA A 165 -5.33 -0.77 13.49
N PHE A 166 -5.34 -2.09 13.26
CA PHE A 166 -4.15 -2.84 12.83
C PHE A 166 -3.71 -2.42 11.43
N HIS A 167 -4.64 -2.31 10.49
CA HIS A 167 -4.38 -1.86 9.12
C HIS A 167 -3.66 -0.50 9.10
N VAL A 168 -4.18 0.50 9.82
CA VAL A 168 -3.55 1.83 9.92
C VAL A 168 -2.14 1.74 10.50
N MET A 169 -1.93 0.88 11.51
CA MET A 169 -0.62 0.67 12.11
C MET A 169 0.39 0.05 11.11
N ILE A 170 -0.05 -0.96 10.34
CA ILE A 170 0.77 -1.64 9.33
C ILE A 170 1.16 -0.66 8.23
N VAL A 171 0.19 0.06 7.65
CA VAL A 171 0.45 1.02 6.56
C VAL A 171 1.43 2.10 7.00
N LYS A 172 1.24 2.68 8.19
CA LYS A 172 2.17 3.66 8.75
C LYS A 172 3.56 3.07 8.97
N TYR A 173 3.65 1.86 9.51
CA TYR A 173 4.94 1.21 9.73
C TYR A 173 5.68 0.94 8.42
N SER A 174 5.00 0.39 7.41
CA SER A 174 5.57 0.12 6.10
C SER A 174 6.04 1.40 5.42
N LEU A 175 5.20 2.46 5.40
CA LEU A 175 5.58 3.77 4.86
C LEU A 175 6.80 4.36 5.57
N ALA A 176 6.84 4.34 6.90
CA ALA A 176 7.91 4.95 7.68
C ALA A 176 9.31 4.35 7.43
N ARG A 177 9.35 3.13 6.88
CA ARG A 177 10.60 2.44 6.54
C ARG A 177 11.09 2.74 5.12
N MET A 178 10.22 3.20 4.23
CA MET A 178 10.54 3.38 2.81
C MET A 178 11.75 4.29 2.57
N PRO A 179 11.89 5.46 3.23
CA PRO A 179 13.05 6.33 3.01
C PRO A 179 14.37 5.64 3.32
N ASN A 180 14.43 4.89 4.44
CA ASN A 180 15.63 4.16 4.83
C ASN A 180 15.95 3.01 3.87
N ARG A 181 14.95 2.39 3.23
CA ARG A 181 15.18 1.36 2.20
C ARG A 181 15.78 1.94 0.95
N ILE A 182 15.25 3.06 0.49
CA ILE A 182 15.76 3.75 -0.71
C ILE A 182 17.22 4.19 -0.50
N ILE A 183 17.57 4.64 0.70
CA ILE A 183 18.95 5.02 1.04
C ILE A 183 19.87 3.78 1.13
N ARG A 184 19.37 2.63 1.59
CA ARG A 184 20.18 1.45 1.89
C ARG A 184 20.34 0.49 0.71
N ASP A 185 19.28 0.26 -0.05
CA ASP A 185 19.26 -0.79 -1.06
C ASP A 185 19.68 -0.28 -2.43
N LYS A 186 20.67 -0.97 -3.02
CA LYS A 186 21.05 -0.87 -4.43
C LYS A 186 19.97 -1.35 -5.41
N LEU A 187 18.80 -1.79 -4.92
CA LEU A 187 17.65 -2.20 -5.75
C LEU A 187 17.15 -1.08 -6.67
N PHE A 188 17.47 0.18 -6.34
CA PHE A 188 17.19 1.32 -7.19
C PHE A 188 18.43 1.84 -7.97
N GLU A 189 19.61 1.20 -7.80
CA GLU A 189 20.81 1.49 -8.62
C GLU A 189 20.83 0.72 -9.95
N VAL A 190 19.94 -0.26 -10.15
CA VAL A 190 19.91 -1.13 -11.34
C VAL A 190 18.53 -1.08 -12.00
N ILE A 191 18.15 0.09 -12.50
CA ILE A 191 17.27 0.26 -13.68
C ILE A 191 17.79 1.48 -14.44
#